data_AF-A0A2V6AWI4-F1
#
_entry.id   AF-A0A2V6AWI4-F1
#
_cell.length_a   1.000
_cell.length_b   1.000
_cell.length_c   1.000
_cell.angle_alpha   90.00
_cell.angle_beta   90.00
_cell.angle_gamma   90.00
#
_symmetry.space_group_name_H-M   'P 1'
#
loop_
_entity.id
_entity.type
_entity.pdbx_description
1 polymer ?
#
loop_
_entity_poly.entity_id
_entity_poly.type
_entity_poly.pdbx_seq_one_letter_code
_entity_poly.pdbx_strand_id
1 'polypeptide(L)'
;MARLRQELDHVLRVIGQEEKLPQQPRPPFLLLDAEVISIRHSSDKMPILLKAEEGYACIYLNDNDGRARGLFQVDDEGSARFEIWNKNQEVVVSIGETKDGAGEIFVASADGKPRAGLKAHELGGIVSAGRCAGEAGGGNRDR
;
A
#
# COMPACT_ATOMS: atom_id res chain seq x y z
N MET A 1 -9.31 -36.27 5.55
CA MET A 1 -8.04 -36.35 6.30
C MET A 1 -6.81 -36.46 5.39
N ALA A 2 -6.78 -37.34 4.37
CA ALA A 2 -5.61 -37.50 3.49
C ALA A 2 -5.25 -36.24 2.66
N ARG A 3 -6.26 -35.56 2.10
CA ARG A 3 -6.06 -34.35 1.28
C ARG A 3 -5.49 -33.17 2.07
N LEU A 4 -6.02 -32.91 3.26
CA LEU A 4 -5.56 -31.83 4.15
C LEU A 4 -4.10 -32.05 4.57
N ARG A 5 -3.70 -33.30 4.83
CA ARG A 5 -2.31 -33.63 5.17
C ARG A 5 -1.39 -33.37 3.97
N GLN A 6 -1.82 -33.71 2.76
CA GLN A 6 -1.04 -33.49 1.54
C GLN A 6 -0.87 -32.00 1.18
N GLU A 7 -1.91 -31.19 1.40
CA GLU A 7 -1.87 -29.73 1.24
C GLU A 7 -0.96 -29.10 2.32
N LEU A 8 -1.03 -29.56 3.57
CA LEU A 8 -0.16 -29.12 4.65
C LEU A 8 1.32 -29.48 4.39
N ASP A 9 1.61 -30.71 3.99
CA ASP A 9 2.97 -31.16 3.65
C ASP A 9 3.53 -30.34 2.47
N HIS A 10 2.69 -29.98 1.48
CA HIS A 10 3.09 -29.10 0.40
C HIS A 10 3.44 -27.69 0.90
N VAL A 11 2.60 -27.10 1.76
CA VAL A 11 2.87 -25.78 2.36
C VAL A 11 4.14 -25.83 3.21
N LEU A 12 4.28 -26.81 4.11
CA LEU A 12 5.45 -26.99 4.97
C LEU A 12 6.74 -27.18 4.14
N ARG A 13 6.66 -27.90 3.01
CA ARG A 13 7.77 -28.03 2.05
C ARG A 13 8.14 -26.71 1.40
N VAL A 14 7.15 -25.97 0.92
CA VAL A 14 7.32 -24.68 0.23
C VAL A 14 7.93 -23.65 1.19
N ILE A 15 7.48 -23.59 2.46
CA ILE A 15 8.02 -22.69 3.48
C ILE A 15 9.28 -23.22 4.20
N GLY A 16 9.81 -24.39 3.80
CA GLY A 16 11.08 -24.93 4.30
C GLY A 16 11.05 -25.50 5.72
N GLN A 17 9.89 -25.96 6.21
CA GLN A 17 9.68 -26.46 7.57
C GLN A 17 9.76 -28.01 7.70
N GLU A 18 9.93 -28.77 6.62
CA GLU A 18 10.03 -30.25 6.69
C GLU A 18 11.47 -30.77 6.86
N GLU A 19 11.70 -31.55 7.91
CA GLU A 19 12.89 -32.40 8.06
C GLU A 19 12.80 -33.63 7.15
N LYS A 20 13.71 -33.70 6.17
CA LYS A 20 14.06 -34.89 5.36
C LYS A 20 13.04 -35.36 4.32
N LEU A 21 12.95 -34.63 3.21
CA LEU A 21 12.54 -35.18 1.91
C LEU A 21 13.66 -34.96 0.86
N PRO A 22 13.75 -35.80 -0.19
CA PRO A 22 14.82 -35.72 -1.19
C PRO A 22 14.89 -34.32 -1.82
N GLN A 23 16.12 -33.83 -2.02
CA GLN A 23 16.40 -32.50 -2.58
C GLN A 23 15.86 -32.42 -4.01
N GLN A 24 14.64 -31.91 -4.19
CA GLN A 24 14.24 -31.30 -5.44
C GLN A 24 14.78 -29.87 -5.49
N PRO A 25 15.19 -29.37 -6.68
CA PRO A 25 15.65 -28.00 -6.82
C PRO A 25 14.51 -27.07 -6.40
N ARG A 26 14.67 -26.41 -5.25
CA ARG A 26 13.73 -25.38 -4.81
C ARG A 26 13.81 -24.25 -5.84
N PRO A 27 12.68 -23.77 -6.38
CA PRO A 27 12.71 -22.51 -7.11
C PRO A 27 13.34 -21.43 -6.19
N PRO A 28 14.07 -20.45 -6.73
CA PRO A 28 14.69 -19.41 -5.92
C PRO A 28 13.66 -18.51 -5.21
N PHE A 29 12.36 -18.73 -5.44
CA PHE A 29 11.24 -17.98 -4.89
C PHE A 29 10.15 -18.91 -4.35
N LEU A 30 9.44 -18.42 -3.34
CA LEU A 30 8.22 -19.02 -2.81
C LEU A 30 7.05 -18.67 -3.74
N LEU A 31 6.28 -19.67 -4.21
CA LEU A 31 5.04 -19.46 -4.94
C LEU A 31 3.87 -19.92 -4.05
N LEU A 32 2.87 -19.07 -3.88
CA LEU A 32 1.67 -19.34 -3.07
C LEU A 32 0.43 -18.87 -3.83
N ASP A 33 -0.57 -19.74 -3.95
CA ASP A 33 -1.90 -19.38 -4.42
C ASP A 33 -2.78 -19.05 -3.22
N ALA A 34 -2.99 -17.75 -2.97
CA ALA A 34 -3.78 -17.28 -1.83
C ALA A 34 -4.41 -15.91 -2.13
N GLU A 35 -5.66 -15.72 -1.72
CA GLU A 35 -6.32 -14.40 -1.72
C GLU A 35 -5.72 -13.46 -0.68
N VAL A 36 -5.21 -14.01 0.43
CA VAL A 36 -4.64 -13.25 1.55
C VAL A 36 -3.40 -13.95 2.10
N ILE A 37 -2.31 -13.21 2.24
CA ILE A 37 -1.09 -13.63 2.95
C ILE A 37 -0.80 -12.58 4.02
N SER A 38 -0.57 -13.01 5.26
CA SER A 38 -0.17 -12.11 6.35
C SER A 38 1.17 -12.49 6.93
N ILE A 39 1.99 -11.49 7.26
CA ILE A 39 3.21 -11.68 8.05
C ILE A 39 2.87 -11.25 9.47
N ARG A 40 2.89 -12.21 10.39
CA ARG A 40 2.60 -12.01 11.81
C ARG A 40 3.91 -11.92 12.60
N HIS A 41 4.00 -10.91 13.46
CA HIS A 41 5.07 -10.79 14.45
C HIS A 41 4.82 -11.75 15.63
N SER A 42 5.87 -12.16 16.35
CA SER A 42 5.77 -13.08 17.50
C SER A 42 4.87 -12.59 18.63
N SER A 43 4.60 -11.28 18.69
CA SER A 43 3.67 -10.66 19.63
C SER A 43 2.20 -10.67 19.14
N ASP A 44 1.85 -11.55 18.22
CA ASP A 44 0.52 -11.68 17.60
C ASP A 44 0.03 -10.46 16.79
N LYS A 45 0.93 -9.54 16.44
CA LYS A 45 0.63 -8.37 15.60
C LYS A 45 0.76 -8.74 14.13
N MET A 46 0.02 -8.07 13.25
CA MET A 46 0.02 -8.32 11.81
C MET A 46 0.57 -7.10 11.04
N PRO A 47 1.90 -6.87 11.06
CA PRO A 47 2.50 -5.68 10.44
C PRO A 47 2.38 -5.62 8.92
N ILE A 48 2.23 -6.76 8.22
CA ILE A 48 2.13 -6.79 6.75
C ILE A 48 0.96 -7.70 6.36
N LEU A 49 0.11 -7.21 5.47
CA LEU A 49 -0.99 -7.94 4.86
C LEU A 49 -0.93 -7.76 3.35
N LEU A 50 -0.88 -8.86 2.62
CA LEU A 50 -0.99 -8.92 1.17
C LEU A 50 -2.38 -9.45 0.85
N LYS A 51 -3.10 -8.78 -0.04
CA LYS A 51 -4.44 -9.19 -0.46
C LYS A 51 -4.53 -9.08 -1.98
N ALA A 52 -5.07 -10.12 -2.60
CA ALA A 52 -5.32 -10.20 -4.03
C ALA A 52 -6.75 -10.71 -4.25
N GLU A 53 -7.55 -9.92 -4.94
CA GLU A 53 -8.91 -10.23 -5.39
C GLU A 53 -9.01 -9.92 -6.89
N GLU A 54 -10.12 -10.30 -7.54
CA GLU A 54 -10.32 -9.98 -8.94
C GLU A 54 -10.33 -8.45 -9.14
N GLY A 55 -9.43 -7.96 -9.99
CA GLY A 55 -9.28 -6.52 -10.27
C GLY A 55 -8.58 -5.71 -9.18
N TYR A 56 -8.27 -6.29 -8.01
CA TYR A 56 -7.72 -5.56 -6.88
C TYR A 56 -6.52 -6.29 -6.28
N ALA A 57 -5.42 -5.57 -6.03
CA ALA A 57 -4.29 -6.12 -5.28
C ALA A 57 -3.68 -5.07 -4.39
N CYS A 58 -3.33 -5.43 -3.16
CA CYS A 58 -2.72 -4.49 -2.23
C CYS A 58 -1.74 -5.13 -1.25
N ILE A 59 -0.84 -4.28 -0.74
CA ILE A 59 0.04 -4.53 0.38
C ILE A 59 -0.24 -3.45 1.43
N TYR A 60 -0.70 -3.86 2.61
CA TYR A 60 -0.84 -2.99 3.77
C TYR A 60 0.37 -3.10 4.70
N LEU A 61 0.79 -1.95 5.22
CA LEU A 61 1.70 -1.83 6.34
C LEU A 61 0.93 -1.33 7.55
N ASN A 62 0.79 -2.16 8.58
CA ASN A 62 -0.01 -1.85 9.76
C ASN A 62 0.86 -1.41 10.94
N ASP A 63 0.33 -0.52 11.77
CA ASP A 63 0.95 -0.19 13.06
C ASP A 63 0.66 -1.24 14.15
N ASN A 64 1.12 -0.95 15.36
CA ASN A 64 0.99 -1.82 16.52
C ASN A 64 -0.46 -2.08 16.94
N ASP A 65 -1.39 -1.22 16.55
CA ASP A 65 -2.81 -1.32 16.86
C ASP A 65 -3.58 -1.99 15.69
N GLY A 66 -2.86 -2.49 14.68
CA GLY A 66 -3.44 -3.12 13.50
C GLY A 66 -4.03 -2.13 12.49
N ARG A 67 -3.74 -0.83 12.60
CA ARG A 67 -4.23 0.19 11.68
C ARG A 67 -3.30 0.33 10.48
N ALA A 68 -3.85 0.36 9.27
CA ALA A 68 -3.08 0.62 8.06
C ALA A 68 -2.44 2.01 8.10
N ARG A 69 -1.13 2.06 7.87
CA ARG A 69 -0.30 3.28 7.81
C ARG A 69 0.37 3.47 6.46
N GLY A 70 0.51 2.40 5.70
CA GLY A 70 0.98 2.42 4.32
C GLY A 70 0.14 1.46 3.48
N LEU A 71 -0.09 1.83 2.24
CA LEU A 71 -0.84 1.06 1.26
C LEU A 71 -0.11 1.15 -0.08
N PHE A 72 0.14 0.02 -0.72
CA PHE A 72 0.52 -0.04 -2.13
C PHE A 72 -0.48 -0.93 -2.83
N GLN A 73 -1.21 -0.38 -3.80
CA GLN A 73 -2.32 -1.09 -4.43
C GLN A 73 -2.46 -0.82 -5.92
N VAL A 74 -3.21 -1.70 -6.55
CA VAL A 74 -3.99 -1.46 -7.77
C VAL A 74 -5.45 -1.60 -7.37
N ASP A 75 -6.25 -0.56 -7.61
CA ASP A 75 -7.70 -0.60 -7.35
C ASP A 75 -8.47 -1.32 -8.47
N ASP A 76 -9.77 -1.50 -8.27
CA ASP A 76 -10.69 -2.18 -9.20
C ASP A 76 -10.88 -1.45 -10.54
N GLU A 77 -10.53 -0.16 -10.61
CA GLU A 77 -10.44 0.62 -11.84
C GLU A 77 -9.08 0.44 -12.55
N GLY A 78 -8.15 -0.31 -11.95
CA GLY A 78 -6.82 -0.57 -12.46
C GLY A 78 -5.79 0.51 -12.11
N SER A 79 -6.15 1.47 -11.25
CA SER A 79 -5.27 2.58 -10.89
C SER A 79 -4.27 2.19 -9.80
N ALA A 80 -2.99 2.41 -10.08
CA ALA A 80 -1.92 2.15 -9.11
C ALA A 80 -1.77 3.33 -8.12
N ARG A 81 -1.75 3.01 -6.81
CA ARG A 81 -1.62 3.98 -5.73
C ARG A 81 -0.65 3.52 -4.66
N PHE A 82 0.19 4.43 -4.17
CA PHE A 82 0.95 4.30 -2.94
C PHE A 82 0.55 5.41 -1.98
N GLU A 83 0.07 5.06 -0.79
CA GLU A 83 -0.43 6.01 0.19
C GLU A 83 0.22 5.84 1.56
N ILE A 84 0.37 6.96 2.27
CA ILE A 84 0.78 7.02 3.68
C ILE A 84 -0.36 7.64 4.47
N TRP A 85 -0.82 6.94 5.50
CA TRP A 85 -1.93 7.36 6.34
C TRP A 85 -1.41 7.79 7.71
N ASN A 86 -2.00 8.84 8.29
CA ASN A 86 -1.66 9.27 9.64
C ASN A 86 -2.42 8.44 10.72
N LYS A 87 -2.22 8.76 12.00
CA LYS A 87 -2.86 8.04 13.12
C LYS A 87 -4.39 8.16 13.16
N ASN A 88 -4.93 9.17 12.49
CA ASN A 88 -6.36 9.42 12.35
C ASN A 88 -6.93 8.78 11.07
N GLN A 89 -6.13 7.99 10.34
CA GLN A 89 -6.47 7.38 9.05
C GLN A 89 -6.74 8.38 7.92
N GLU A 90 -6.19 9.58 8.01
CA GLU A 90 -6.16 10.53 6.90
C GLU A 90 -4.97 10.23 5.99
N VAL A 91 -5.17 10.26 4.68
CA VAL A 91 -4.08 10.19 3.68
C VAL A 91 -3.26 11.47 3.76
N VAL A 92 -1.98 11.35 4.12
CA VAL A 92 -1.05 12.49 4.22
C VAL A 92 -0.04 12.55 3.08
N VAL A 93 0.16 11.44 2.38
CA VAL A 93 0.91 11.37 1.13
C VAL A 93 0.21 10.38 0.21
N SER A 94 0.10 10.71 -1.07
CA SER A 94 -0.30 9.77 -2.10
C SER A 94 0.56 9.97 -3.35
N ILE A 95 0.91 8.87 -3.98
CA ILE A 95 1.65 8.78 -5.23
C ILE A 95 0.85 7.83 -6.11
N GLY A 96 0.59 8.20 -7.35
CA GLY A 96 -0.09 7.31 -8.28
C GLY A 96 -0.37 7.99 -9.60
N GLU A 97 -1.51 7.66 -10.19
CA GLU A 97 -1.95 8.21 -11.47
C GLU A 97 -3.27 8.97 -11.37
N THR A 98 -3.40 9.95 -12.26
CA THR A 98 -4.65 10.64 -12.55
C THR A 98 -5.56 9.74 -13.37
N LYS A 99 -6.83 10.12 -13.52
CA LYS A 99 -7.79 9.42 -14.38
C LYS A 99 -7.37 9.30 -15.85
N ASP A 100 -6.49 10.19 -16.30
CA ASP A 100 -5.96 10.20 -17.67
C ASP A 100 -4.65 9.40 -17.79
N GLY A 101 -4.24 8.68 -16.74
CA GLY A 101 -3.01 7.88 -16.69
C GLY A 101 -1.72 8.69 -16.47
N ALA A 102 -1.81 10.00 -16.25
CA ALA A 102 -0.64 10.83 -15.94
C ALA A 102 -0.23 10.68 -14.48
N GLY A 103 1.08 10.65 -14.21
CA GLY A 103 1.61 10.54 -12.84
C GLY A 103 1.32 11.76 -11.97
N GLU A 104 0.98 11.51 -10.70
CA GLU A 104 0.74 12.54 -9.69
C GLU A 104 1.29 12.16 -8.31
N ILE A 105 1.65 13.18 -7.54
CA ILE A 105 2.03 13.10 -6.13
C ILE A 105 1.34 14.23 -5.40
N PHE A 106 0.78 13.97 -4.22
CA PHE A 106 0.34 15.00 -3.30
C PHE A 106 0.78 14.75 -1.86
N VAL A 107 0.96 15.85 -1.12
CA VAL A 107 1.19 15.87 0.32
C VAL A 107 0.08 16.68 0.97
N ALA A 108 -0.49 16.15 2.04
CA ALA A 108 -1.61 16.73 2.74
C ALA A 108 -1.28 17.06 4.20
N SER A 109 -2.09 17.96 4.78
CA SER A 109 -2.08 18.27 6.21
C SER A 109 -2.61 17.10 7.04
N ALA A 110 -2.48 17.19 8.36
CA ALA A 110 -2.96 16.16 9.28
C ALA A 110 -4.48 15.91 9.23
N ASP A 111 -5.23 16.82 8.61
CA ASP A 111 -6.68 16.73 8.34
C ASP A 111 -7.00 16.23 6.92
N GLY A 112 -6.03 15.60 6.24
CA GLY A 112 -6.19 15.02 4.91
C GLY A 112 -6.24 16.04 3.76
N LYS A 113 -6.19 17.35 4.05
CA LYS A 113 -6.28 18.39 3.00
C LYS A 113 -4.97 18.54 2.23
N PRO A 114 -4.94 18.37 0.91
CA PRO A 114 -3.74 18.57 0.09
C PRO A 114 -3.15 19.99 0.27
N ARG A 115 -1.82 20.07 0.40
CA ARG A 115 -1.06 21.33 0.54
C ARG A 115 -0.03 21.51 -0.54
N ALA A 116 0.46 20.44 -1.13
CA ALA A 116 1.36 20.51 -2.26
C ALA A 116 1.15 19.32 -3.18
N GLY A 117 1.45 19.50 -4.46
CA GLY A 117 1.40 18.41 -5.42
C GLY A 117 2.27 18.65 -6.64
N LEU A 118 2.63 17.55 -7.27
CA LEU A 118 3.34 17.48 -8.53
C LEU A 118 2.51 16.61 -9.48
N LYS A 119 2.23 17.11 -10.68
CA LYS A 119 1.46 16.37 -11.70
C LYS A 119 2.12 16.51 -13.07
N ALA A 120 2.21 15.42 -13.81
CA ALA A 120 2.55 15.45 -15.22
C ALA A 120 1.38 16.00 -16.05
N HIS A 121 1.70 16.81 -17.06
CA HIS A 121 0.75 17.44 -17.97
C HIS A 121 1.29 17.39 -19.39
N GLU A 122 0.42 17.41 -20.40
CA GLU A 122 0.84 17.32 -21.81
C GLU A 122 1.79 18.47 -22.24
N LEU A 123 1.70 19.61 -21.56
CA LEU A 123 2.54 20.80 -21.79
C LEU A 123 3.76 20.89 -20.84
N GLY A 124 4.00 19.88 -19.99
CA GLY A 124 5.11 19.87 -19.02
C GLY A 124 4.72 19.34 -17.64
N GLY A 125 5.14 20.03 -16.57
CA GLY A 125 4.83 19.66 -15.19
C GLY A 125 4.09 20.76 -14.45
N ILE A 126 3.11 20.38 -13.63
CA ILE A 126 2.41 21.28 -12.72
C ILE A 126 2.97 21.05 -11.32
N VAL A 127 3.43 22.13 -10.68
CA VAL A 127 3.75 22.15 -9.25
C VAL A 127 2.76 23.08 -8.57
N SER A 128 2.11 22.59 -7.53
CA SER A 128 1.16 23.36 -6.74
C SER A 128 1.58 23.40 -5.27
N ALA A 129 1.37 24.55 -4.63
CA ALA A 129 1.51 24.73 -3.20
C ALA A 129 0.35 25.63 -2.72
N GLY A 130 -0.47 25.11 -1.81
CA GLY A 130 -1.61 25.80 -1.22
C GLY A 130 -1.35 26.16 0.24
N ARG A 131 -1.75 27.37 0.65
CA ARG A 131 -1.67 27.77 2.07
C ARG A 131 -2.62 26.93 2.94
N CYS A 132 -2.28 26.81 4.22
CA CYS A 132 -3.23 26.34 5.25
C CYS A 132 -4.47 27.24 5.25
N ALA A 133 -5.66 26.66 5.16
CA ALA A 133 -6.91 27.34 5.46
C ALA A 133 -6.89 27.68 6.96
N GLY A 134 -6.35 28.84 7.29
CA GLY A 134 -6.06 29.29 8.66
C GLY A 134 -5.43 30.68 8.75
N GLU A 135 -4.82 31.18 7.67
CA GLU A 135 -4.45 32.59 7.54
C GLU A 135 -5.43 33.34 6.63
N ALA A 136 -6.66 33.51 7.11
CA ALA A 136 -7.46 34.66 6.71
C ALA A 136 -7.05 35.83 7.63
N GLY A 137 -6.09 36.64 7.19
CA GLY A 137 -5.64 37.78 8.00
C GLY A 137 -4.59 38.66 7.34
N GLY A 138 -5.04 39.67 6.60
CA GLY A 138 -4.39 40.98 6.53
C GLY A 138 -3.18 41.15 5.60
N GLY A 139 -3.44 41.64 4.39
CA GLY A 139 -2.42 42.22 3.52
C GLY A 139 -3.08 43.02 2.42
N ASN A 140 -3.01 44.33 2.56
CA ASN A 140 -3.83 45.35 1.93
C ASN A 140 -3.76 45.38 0.38
N ARG A 141 -4.81 45.92 -0.22
CA ARG A 141 -4.81 46.49 -1.57
C ARG A 141 -3.71 47.56 -1.71
N ASP A 142 -3.33 47.79 -2.96
CA ASP A 142 -2.48 48.87 -3.49
C ASP A 142 -0.99 48.55 -3.64
N ARG A 143 -0.59 48.20 -4.88
CA ARG A 143 0.15 49.08 -5.81
C ARG A 143 0.29 48.41 -7.18
#